data_AF-A0A2Z4FL42-F1
#
_entry.id   AF-A0A2Z4FL42-F1
#
_cell.length_a   1.000
_cell.length_b   1.000
_cell.length_c   1.000
_cell.angle_alpha   90.00
_cell.angle_beta   90.00
_cell.angle_gamma   90.00
#
_symmetry.space_group_name_H-M   'P 1'
#
loop_
_entity.id
_entity.type
_entity.pdbx_description
1 polymer ?
#
loop_
_entity_poly.entity_id
_entity_poly.type
_entity_poly.pdbx_seq_one_letter_code
_entity_poly.pdbx_strand_id
1 'polypeptide(L)' 'MIGTPELVIILVIVLMLFGVGKLPQVAKMLGSGVKSFKDGINGKEEDEEPSVKKSEPELLEGDRVIDTKADERTKTSKMA' A
#
# COMPACT_ATOMS: atom_id res chain seq x y z
N MET A 1 -5.04 32.82 14.13
CA MET A 1 -4.32 31.58 13.80
C MET A 1 -5.16 30.88 12.77
N ILE A 2 -4.68 30.72 11.53
CA ILE A 2 -5.36 29.84 10.58
C ILE A 2 -5.14 28.43 11.12
N GLY A 3 -6.17 27.88 11.74
CA GLY A 3 -6.15 26.54 12.26
C GLY A 3 -6.41 25.53 11.16
N THR A 4 -6.28 24.27 11.55
CA THR A 4 -6.73 23.12 10.75
C THR A 4 -8.18 23.27 10.25
N PRO A 5 -9.15 23.79 11.03
CA PRO A 5 -10.52 23.97 10.57
C PRO A 5 -10.68 24.88 9.36
N GLU A 6 -9.99 26.03 9.34
CA GLU A 6 -10.05 26.98 8.24
C GLU A 6 -9.46 26.39 6.94
N LEU A 7 -8.38 25.61 7.04
CA LEU A 7 -7.79 24.90 5.90
C LEU A 7 -8.78 23.88 5.33
N VAL A 8 -9.47 23.11 6.18
CA VAL A 8 -10.48 22.14 5.74
C VAL A 8 -11.62 22.82 4.96
N ILE A 9 -12.09 23.98 5.42
CA ILE A 9 -13.13 24.74 4.70
C ILE A 9 -12.66 25.16 3.31
N ILE A 10 -11.44 25.69 3.19
CA ILE A 10 -10.85 26.07 1.91
C ILE A 10 -10.71 24.86 1.00
N LEU A 11 -10.24 23.73 1.54
CA LEU A 11 -10.10 22.48 0.81
C LEU A 11 -11.43 22.00 0.25
N VAL A 12 -12.52 22.08 1.03
CA VAL A 12 -13.87 21.72 0.55
C VAL A 12 -14.31 22.60 -0.61
N ILE A 13 -14.06 23.91 -0.56
CA ILE A 13 -14.39 24.83 -1.67
C ILE A 13 -13.61 24.47 -2.92
N VAL A 14 -12.30 24.23 -2.80
CA VAL A 14 -11.43 23.81 -3.91
C VAL A 14 -11.91 22.48 -4.50
N LEU A 15 -12.28 21.52 -3.65
CA LEU A 15 -12.84 20.24 -4.08
C LEU A 15 -14.19 20.39 -4.78
N MET A 16 -14.98 21.42 -4.46
CA MET A 16 -16.25 21.68 -5.14
C MET A 16 -16.05 22.31 -6.53
N LEU A 17 -15.02 23.14 -6.69
CA LEU A 17 -14.65 23.74 -7.99
C LEU A 17 -13.97 22.75 -8.93
N PHE A 18 -13.00 21.99 -8.42
CA PHE A 18 -12.20 21.06 -9.22
C PHE A 18 -12.73 19.62 -9.20
N GLY A 19 -13.50 19.24 -8.18
CA GLY A 19 -13.92 17.85 -7.96
C GLY A 19 -12.86 17.02 -7.24
N VAL A 20 -13.31 16.00 -6.49
CA VAL A 20 -12.44 15.06 -5.75
C VAL A 20 -11.51 14.23 -6.65
N GLY A 21 -11.87 14.03 -7.92
CA GLY A 21 -11.07 13.26 -8.87
C GLY A 21 -9.91 14.05 -9.51
N LYS A 22 -9.99 15.38 -9.56
CA LYS A 22 -8.94 16.20 -10.21
C LYS A 22 -7.75 16.46 -9.29
N LEU A 23 -7.98 16.52 -7.97
CA LEU A 23 -6.92 16.73 -6.99
C LEU A 23 -5.80 15.66 -7.05
N PRO A 24 -6.10 14.33 -7.04
CA PRO A 24 -5.06 13.30 -7.17
C PRO A 24 -4.38 13.31 -8.54
N GLN A 25 -5.09 13.68 -9.61
CA GLN A 25 -4.51 13.79 -10.95
C GLN A 25 -3.46 14.93 -11.00
N VAL A 26 -3.81 16.11 -10.48
CA VAL A 26 -2.90 17.27 -10.40
C VAL A 26 -1.74 17.00 -9.45
N ALA A 27 -2.01 16.40 -8.28
CA ALA A 27 -0.97 16.02 -7.33
C ALA A 27 0.01 14.99 -7.91
N LYS A 28 -0.46 14.02 -8.70
CA LYS A 28 0.41 13.05 -9.37
C LYS A 28 1.32 13.73 -10.39
N MET A 29 0.79 14.64 -11.20
CA MET A 29 1.55 15.39 -12.21
C MET A 29 2.59 16.32 -11.56
N LEU A 30 2.18 17.09 -10.54
CA LEU A 30 3.07 17.95 -9.77
C LEU A 30 4.13 17.13 -9.01
N GLY A 31 3.72 16.04 -8.37
CA GLY A 31 4.58 15.16 -7.60
C GLY A 31 5.67 14.52 -8.47
N SER A 32 5.33 14.04 -9.68
CA SER A 32 6.35 13.56 -10.62
C SER A 32 7.31 14.65 -11.05
N GLY A 33 6.84 15.87 -11.31
CA GLY A 33 7.69 16.99 -11.70
C GLY A 33 8.64 17.42 -10.58
N VAL A 34 8.13 17.52 -9.35
CA VAL A 34 8.93 17.83 -8.15
C VAL A 34 9.93 16.72 -7.86
N LYS A 35 9.54 15.44 -8.01
CA LYS A 35 10.45 14.30 -7.87
C LYS A 35 11.60 14.41 -8.86
N SER A 36 11.31 14.53 -10.16
CA SER A 36 12.35 14.68 -11.19
C SER A 36 13.21 15.93 -11.02
N PHE A 37 12.62 17.03 -10.53
CA PHE A 37 13.37 18.24 -10.20
C PHE A 37 14.35 17.99 -9.04
N LYS A 38 13.89 17.35 -7.96
CA LYS A 38 14.71 16.97 -6.81
C LYS A 38 15.84 16.02 -7.22
N ASP A 39 15.53 15.03 -8.05
CA ASP A 39 16.49 14.02 -8.51
C ASP A 39 17.58 14.64 -9.41
N GLY A 40 17.21 15.68 -10.17
CA GLY A 40 18.13 16.45 -11.00
C GLY A 40 19.06 17.38 -10.21
N ILE A 41 18.57 17.99 -9.11
CA ILE A 41 19.39 18.86 -8.24
C ILE A 41 20.27 18.07 -7.27
N ASN A 42 19.81 16.91 -6.80
CA ASN A 42 20.52 16.09 -5.82
C ASN A 42 21.44 15.03 -6.45
N GLY A 43 21.48 14.94 -7.78
CA GLY A 43 22.40 14.05 -8.50
C GLY A 43 22.16 12.57 -8.19
N LYS A 44 21.07 11.99 -8.72
CA LYS A 44 20.79 10.53 -8.76
C LYS A 44 21.37 9.71 -7.60
N GLU A 45 20.79 9.88 -6.41
CA GLU A 45 20.84 8.86 -5.38
C GLU A 45 19.44 8.22 -5.28
N GLU A 46 19.42 6.89 -5.47
CA GLU A 46 18.38 5.92 -5.13
C GLU A 46 17.20 5.67 -6.11
N ASP A 47 17.38 4.57 -6.83
CA ASP A 47 16.52 3.37 -6.90
C ASP A 47 15.06 3.52 -7.35
N GLU A 48 14.84 2.92 -8.52
CA GLU A 48 13.55 2.55 -9.05
C GLU A 48 12.91 1.46 -8.19
N GLU A 49 11.93 1.83 -7.35
CA GLU A 49 10.87 0.89 -6.99
C GLU A 49 9.49 1.43 -7.41
N PRO A 50 8.74 0.67 -8.25
CA PRO A 50 7.38 1.02 -8.58
C PRO A 50 6.43 0.42 -7.53
N SER A 51 6.20 1.11 -6.41
CA SER A 51 5.19 0.68 -5.43
C SER A 51 3.85 1.38 -5.65
N VAL A 52 3.22 1.09 -6.79
CA VAL A 52 1.74 1.06 -6.84
C VAL A 52 1.33 -0.20 -7.60
N LYS A 53 1.50 -1.35 -6.93
CA LYS A 53 0.69 -2.52 -7.25
C LYS A 53 -0.74 -2.19 -6.81
N LYS A 54 -1.57 -1.94 -7.81
CA LYS A 54 -3.00 -2.22 -7.76
C LYS A 54 -3.14 -3.71 -7.38
N SER A 55 -3.69 -4.01 -6.21
CA SER A 55 -4.15 -5.36 -5.91
C SER A 55 -5.27 -5.29 -4.87
N GLU A 56 -6.45 -5.70 -5.33
CA GLU A 56 -7.59 -6.19 -4.56
C GLU A 56 -7.16 -7.05 -3.35
N PRO A 57 -7.97 -7.09 -2.27
CA PRO A 57 -7.76 -8.02 -1.19
C PRO A 57 -8.20 -9.42 -1.63
N GLU A 58 -7.25 -10.25 -2.08
CA GLU A 58 -7.46 -11.70 -2.17
C GLU A 58 -7.31 -12.28 -0.76
N LEU A 59 -8.45 -12.60 -0.15
CA LEU A 59 -8.56 -13.15 1.19
C LEU A 59 -8.60 -14.69 1.13
N LEU A 60 -7.56 -15.29 1.72
CA LEU A 60 -7.57 -16.55 2.49
C LEU A 60 -7.58 -17.89 1.72
N GLU A 61 -6.39 -18.42 1.42
CA GLU A 61 -6.15 -19.87 1.48
C GLU A 61 -5.34 -20.18 2.74
N GLY A 62 -5.97 -21.00 3.60
CA GLY A 62 -5.42 -21.41 4.88
C GLY A 62 -4.45 -22.56 4.73
N ASP A 63 -3.30 -22.43 5.38
CA ASP A 63 -2.43 -23.56 5.65
C ASP A 63 -2.11 -23.57 7.15
N ARG A 64 -2.83 -24.43 7.88
CA ARG A 64 -2.52 -24.73 9.28
C ARG A 64 -1.52 -25.89 9.30
N VAL A 65 -0.24 -25.54 9.18
CA VAL A 65 0.84 -26.40 9.67
C VAL A 65 0.80 -26.31 11.19
N ILE A 66 0.25 -27.34 11.85
CA ILE A 66 0.52 -27.63 13.25
C ILE A 66 1.08 -29.05 13.38
N ASP A 67 2.37 -29.17 13.10
CA ASP A 67 3.18 -30.23 13.68
C ASP A 67 3.33 -29.97 15.18
N THR A 68 2.58 -30.66 16.01
CA THR A 68 2.94 -30.89 17.41
C THR A 68 2.44 -32.26 17.86
N LYS A 69 3.33 -33.24 17.75
CA LYS A 69 3.72 -34.18 18.83
C LYS A 69 2.60 -34.68 19.77
N ALA A 70 2.12 -35.90 19.52
CA ALA A 70 1.65 -36.85 20.53
C ALA A 70 1.48 -38.23 19.84
N ASP A 71 2.38 -39.19 20.08
CA ASP A 71 2.28 -40.19 21.16
C ASP A 71 1.49 -41.44 20.73
N GLU A 72 1.94 -42.58 21.24
CA GLU A 72 1.76 -43.96 20.80
C GLU A 72 0.32 -44.41 20.50
N ARG A 73 0.16 -45.31 19.51
CA ARG A 73 -0.56 -46.59 19.68
C ARG A 73 -0.53 -47.51 18.44
N THR A 74 -0.34 -48.80 18.75
CA THR A 74 -0.91 -50.00 18.10
C THR A 74 -0.37 -50.52 16.75
N LYS A 75 0.67 -51.38 16.86
CA LYS A 75 0.67 -52.81 16.46
C LYS A 75 -0.43 -53.28 15.49
N THR A 76 -0.05 -53.59 14.25
CA THR A 76 -0.54 -54.63 13.29
C THR A 76 -0.08 -54.15 11.90
N SER A 77 0.61 -54.88 11.02
CA SER A 77 0.65 -56.30 10.73
C SER A 77 2.00 -56.59 10.06
N LYS A 78 2.86 -57.38 10.72
CA LYS A 78 3.83 -58.24 10.04
C LYS A 78 3.11 -59.58 9.88
N MET A 79 2.81 -59.95 8.63
CA MET A 79 2.59 -61.31 8.10
C MET A 79 1.54 -61.24 6.98
N ALA A 80 2.04 -61.18 5.75
CA ALA A 80 1.53 -61.92 4.59
C ALA A 80 2.65 -61.93 3.55
#